data_AF-A0A5Q4EJD2-F1
#
_entry.id   AF-A0A5Q4EJD2-F1
#
_cell.length_a   1.000
_cell.length_b   1.000
_cell.length_c   1.000
_cell.angle_alpha   90.00
_cell.angle_beta   90.00
_cell.angle_gamma   90.00
#
_symmetry.space_group_name_H-M   'P 1'
#
loop_
_entity.id
_entity.type
_entity.pdbx_description
1 polymer ?
#
loop_
_entity_poly.entity_id
_entity_poly.type
_entity_poly.pdbx_seq_one_letter_code
_entity_poly.pdbx_strand_id
1 'polypeptide(L)'
;MKKLGEFLRNGYPMMTLLLVSVFLISCGGGQDREAKKKLDETKEQTVLNINRIKIDIEERIAYVNEEMEEATGETREKLKEARENLKAQKELLEVELEKVKAASIDTWNETVASASQSITDARRKTNEISKNVREMLDAEE
;
A
#
# COMPACT_ATOMS: atom_id res chain seq x y z
N MET A 1 -69.99 34.31 -10.15
CA MET A 1 -69.51 35.71 -10.24
C MET A 1 -69.15 36.18 -8.84
N LYS A 2 -67.92 36.68 -8.66
CA LYS A 2 -67.41 37.56 -7.57
C LYS A 2 -67.36 36.90 -6.17
N LYS A 3 -66.24 36.76 -5.47
CA LYS A 3 -64.90 37.37 -5.59
C LYS A 3 -63.85 36.37 -5.06
N LEU A 4 -62.99 35.88 -5.95
CA LEU A 4 -61.66 35.38 -5.61
C LEU A 4 -60.71 36.54 -5.94
N GLY A 5 -60.07 37.14 -4.94
CA GLY A 5 -59.11 38.21 -5.16
C GLY A 5 -59.38 39.41 -4.25
N GLU A 6 -58.90 39.32 -3.01
CA GLU A 6 -58.64 40.49 -2.15
C GLU A 6 -57.83 40.09 -0.90
N PHE A 7 -56.89 39.13 -1.00
CA PHE A 7 -55.97 38.77 0.10
C PHE A 7 -54.48 38.98 -0.23
N LEU A 8 -54.20 39.80 -1.24
CA LEU A 8 -52.84 40.29 -1.53
C LEU A 8 -52.88 41.81 -1.59
N ARG A 9 -53.00 42.46 -0.44
CA ARG A 9 -52.75 43.89 -0.34
C ARG A 9 -52.29 44.29 1.06
N ASN A 10 -51.05 44.79 1.08
CA ASN A 10 -50.44 45.59 2.13
C ASN A 10 -49.88 44.87 3.36
N GLY A 11 -48.61 44.49 3.21
CA GLY A 11 -47.56 45.29 3.83
C GLY A 11 -46.99 44.73 5.13
N TYR A 12 -45.94 43.93 5.01
CA TYR A 12 -44.69 44.18 5.73
C TYR A 12 -43.51 43.71 4.85
N PRO A 13 -42.44 44.52 4.73
CA PRO A 13 -41.44 44.41 3.68
C PRO A 13 -40.30 43.47 4.07
N MET A 14 -39.80 42.71 3.10
CA MET A 14 -38.38 42.63 2.75
C MET A 14 -37.37 42.71 3.92
N MET A 15 -37.48 41.89 4.97
CA MET A 15 -36.52 41.87 6.09
C MET A 15 -36.37 40.50 6.75
N THR A 16 -36.39 39.44 5.93
CA THR A 16 -36.09 38.05 6.33
C THR A 16 -35.31 37.34 5.23
N LEU A 17 -34.29 38.02 4.68
CA LEU A 17 -33.46 37.49 3.59
C LEU A 17 -31.96 37.73 3.84
N LEU A 18 -31.53 37.66 5.11
CA LEU A 18 -30.14 37.91 5.52
C LEU A 18 -29.67 37.04 6.70
N LEU A 19 -30.20 35.83 6.84
CA LEU A 19 -29.74 34.84 7.84
C LEU A 19 -29.62 33.41 7.28
N VAL A 20 -29.35 33.27 5.97
CA VAL A 20 -29.12 31.96 5.31
C VAL A 20 -27.77 31.91 4.57
N SER A 21 -26.89 32.89 4.77
CA SER A 21 -25.60 32.97 4.03
C SER A 21 -24.37 32.56 4.86
N VAL A 22 -24.51 32.16 6.13
CA VAL A 22 -23.35 31.81 6.99
C VAL A 22 -23.08 30.29 7.06
N PHE A 23 -23.93 29.43 6.49
CA PHE A 23 -23.74 27.97 6.54
C PHE A 23 -22.95 27.35 5.36
N LEU A 24 -22.48 28.15 4.39
CA LEU A 24 -21.81 27.61 3.19
C LEU A 24 -20.27 27.67 3.21
N ILE A 25 -19.62 28.14 4.29
CA ILE A 25 -18.15 28.26 4.35
C ILE A 25 -17.48 27.12 5.18
N SER A 26 -18.25 26.30 5.90
CA SER A 26 -17.67 25.36 6.87
C SER A 26 -17.58 23.88 6.45
N CYS A 27 -17.80 23.52 5.18
CA CYS A 27 -17.95 22.10 4.80
C CYS A 27 -17.16 21.67 3.54
N GLY A 28 -15.95 22.18 3.34
CA GLY A 28 -15.11 21.79 2.19
C GLY A 28 -13.65 21.44 2.47
N GLY A 29 -13.07 21.86 3.60
CA GLY A 29 -11.61 21.71 3.85
C GLY A 29 -11.21 20.76 4.98
N GLY A 30 -12.12 20.40 5.89
CA GLY A 30 -11.83 19.55 7.05
C GLY A 30 -11.74 18.06 6.70
N GLN A 31 -12.65 17.59 5.86
CA GLN A 31 -12.75 16.18 5.46
C GLN A 31 -11.55 15.73 4.62
N ASP A 32 -11.09 16.55 3.68
CA ASP A 32 -9.93 16.26 2.84
C ASP A 32 -8.62 16.22 3.64
N ARG A 33 -8.48 17.09 4.65
CA ARG A 33 -7.29 17.11 5.51
C ARG A 33 -7.19 15.86 6.38
N GLU A 34 -8.30 15.37 6.92
CA GLU A 34 -8.31 14.13 7.70
C GLU A 34 -8.06 12.90 6.82
N ALA A 35 -8.68 12.84 5.63
CA ALA A 35 -8.46 11.77 4.67
C ALA A 35 -7.00 11.68 4.23
N LYS A 36 -6.37 12.82 3.95
CA LYS A 36 -4.95 12.88 3.60
C LYS A 36 -4.04 12.41 4.74
N LYS A 37 -4.32 12.81 5.99
CA LYS A 37 -3.55 12.35 7.15
C LYS A 37 -3.62 10.84 7.33
N LYS A 38 -4.81 10.25 7.21
CA LYS A 38 -4.99 8.79 7.26
C LYS A 38 -4.27 8.08 6.13
N LEU A 39 -4.28 8.64 4.92
CA LEU A 39 -3.51 8.10 3.80
C LEU A 39 -2.01 8.10 4.12
N ASP A 40 -1.47 9.21 4.61
CA ASP A 40 -0.04 9.31 4.92
C ASP A 40 0.38 8.29 6.01
N GLU A 41 -0.43 8.13 7.06
CA GLU A 41 -0.19 7.13 8.13
C GLU A 41 -0.21 5.69 7.59
N THR A 42 -1.18 5.36 6.74
CA THR A 42 -1.31 4.01 6.17
C THR A 42 -0.24 3.70 5.11
N LYS A 43 0.18 4.72 4.34
CA LYS A 43 1.36 4.64 3.47
C LYS A 43 2.62 4.31 4.26
N GLU A 44 2.86 5.03 5.35
CA GLU A 44 4.05 4.82 6.18
C GLU A 44 4.09 3.39 6.72
N GLN A 45 2.97 2.88 7.25
CA GLN A 45 2.91 1.49 7.70
C GLN A 45 3.13 0.47 6.58
N THR A 46 2.57 0.73 5.39
CA THR A 46 2.75 -0.16 4.23
C THR A 46 4.20 -0.18 3.76
N VAL A 47 4.85 0.99 3.69
CA VAL A 47 6.29 1.14 3.40
C VAL A 47 7.13 0.35 4.42
N LEU A 48 6.85 0.50 5.72
CA LEU A 48 7.54 -0.25 6.77
C LEU A 48 7.37 -1.76 6.61
N ASN A 49 6.17 -2.23 6.28
CA ASN A 49 5.90 -3.65 6.07
C ASN A 49 6.66 -4.20 4.86
N ILE A 50 6.68 -3.49 3.74
CA ILE A 50 7.46 -3.89 2.55
C ILE A 50 8.95 -3.94 2.89
N ASN A 51 9.49 -2.91 3.53
CA ASN A 51 10.91 -2.84 3.88
C ASN A 51 11.34 -3.97 4.82
N ARG A 52 10.52 -4.35 5.80
CA ARG A 52 10.81 -5.50 6.67
C ARG A 52 11.01 -6.79 5.87
N ILE A 53 10.18 -7.03 4.86
CA ILE A 53 10.29 -8.24 4.03
C ILE A 53 11.47 -8.18 3.07
N LYS A 54 11.78 -6.99 2.55
CA LYS A 54 13.00 -6.81 1.77
C LYS A 54 14.27 -7.13 2.57
N ILE A 55 14.33 -6.71 3.83
CA ILE A 55 15.47 -6.98 4.73
C ILE A 55 15.58 -8.49 5.00
N ASP A 56 14.47 -9.15 5.31
CA ASP A 56 14.42 -10.61 5.52
C ASP A 56 14.87 -11.39 4.25
N ILE A 57 14.47 -10.94 3.06
CA ILE A 57 14.97 -11.51 1.79
C ILE A 57 16.49 -11.26 1.63
N GLU A 58 16.98 -10.09 2.00
CA GLU A 58 18.40 -9.74 1.90
C GLU A 58 19.27 -10.55 2.84
N GLU A 59 18.82 -10.79 4.08
CA GLU A 59 19.47 -11.70 5.02
C GLU A 59 19.55 -13.13 4.46
N ARG A 60 18.49 -13.61 3.82
CA ARG A 60 18.48 -14.93 3.17
C ARG A 60 19.38 -15.00 1.94
N ILE A 61 19.48 -13.92 1.16
CA ILE A 61 20.45 -13.82 0.07
C ILE A 61 21.88 -13.90 0.61
N ALA A 62 22.17 -13.22 1.73
CA ALA A 62 23.48 -13.27 2.36
C ALA A 62 23.82 -14.71 2.81
N TYR A 63 22.88 -15.39 3.47
CA TYR A 63 23.04 -16.80 3.85
C TYR A 63 23.32 -17.70 2.64
N VAL A 64 22.53 -17.59 1.56
CA VAL A 64 22.77 -18.39 0.35
C VAL A 64 24.14 -18.08 -0.27
N ASN A 65 24.60 -16.83 -0.24
CA ASN A 65 25.94 -16.50 -0.74
C ASN A 65 27.05 -17.15 0.08
N GLU A 66 26.92 -17.20 1.41
CA GLU A 66 27.89 -17.87 2.30
C GLU A 66 27.99 -19.37 1.97
N GLU A 67 26.85 -20.06 1.90
CA GLU A 67 26.78 -21.48 1.54
C GLU A 67 27.34 -21.75 0.12
N MET A 68 27.16 -20.81 -0.81
CA MET A 68 27.73 -20.91 -2.17
C MET A 68 29.25 -20.83 -2.21
N GLU A 69 29.90 -20.22 -1.22
CA GLU A 69 31.37 -20.13 -1.18
C GLU A 69 31.99 -21.51 -0.96
N GLU A 70 31.35 -22.34 -0.13
CA GLU A 70 31.80 -23.69 0.21
C GLU A 70 31.26 -24.74 -0.77
N ALA A 71 30.08 -24.51 -1.35
CA ALA A 71 29.47 -25.43 -2.29
C ALA A 71 30.21 -25.51 -3.65
N THR A 72 30.22 -26.72 -4.21
CA THR A 72 30.75 -26.99 -5.56
C THR A 72 29.74 -27.80 -6.40
N GLY A 73 30.00 -27.93 -7.69
CA GLY A 73 29.20 -28.78 -8.57
C GLY A 73 27.72 -28.39 -8.66
N GLU A 74 26.84 -29.39 -8.53
CA GLU A 74 25.39 -29.25 -8.71
C GLU A 74 24.76 -28.35 -7.64
N THR A 75 25.20 -28.46 -6.38
CA THR A 75 24.64 -27.66 -5.28
C THR A 75 24.95 -26.19 -5.41
N ARG A 76 26.15 -25.84 -5.88
CA ARG A 76 26.50 -24.44 -6.18
C ARG A 76 25.57 -23.82 -7.23
N GLU A 77 25.19 -24.57 -8.26
CA GLU A 77 24.26 -24.08 -9.29
C GLU A 77 22.83 -23.94 -8.76
N LYS A 78 22.36 -24.88 -7.93
CA LYS A 78 21.04 -24.77 -7.28
C LYS A 78 20.96 -23.61 -6.29
N LEU A 79 22.00 -23.38 -5.50
CA LEU A 79 22.09 -22.22 -4.60
C LEU A 79 22.11 -20.90 -5.38
N LYS A 80 22.80 -20.86 -6.52
CA LYS A 80 22.78 -19.71 -7.42
C LYS A 80 21.38 -19.44 -7.97
N GLU A 81 20.63 -20.47 -8.35
CA GLU A 81 19.22 -20.32 -8.75
C GLU A 81 18.35 -19.78 -7.60
N ALA A 82 18.50 -20.34 -6.40
CA ALA A 82 17.82 -19.87 -5.20
C ALA A 82 18.09 -18.38 -4.94
N ARG A 83 19.35 -17.95 -5.06
CA ARG A 83 19.75 -16.54 -4.92
C ARG A 83 19.07 -15.63 -5.94
N GLU A 84 19.06 -16.01 -7.21
CA GLU A 84 18.42 -15.19 -8.25
C GLU A 84 16.89 -15.10 -8.05
N ASN A 85 16.25 -16.19 -7.60
CA ASN A 85 14.84 -16.19 -7.24
C ASN A 85 14.52 -15.25 -6.06
N LEU A 86 15.38 -15.21 -5.04
CA LEU A 86 15.27 -14.27 -3.92
C LEU A 86 15.43 -12.82 -4.38
N LYS A 87 16.43 -12.53 -5.24
CA LYS A 87 16.62 -11.19 -5.82
C LYS A 87 15.38 -10.74 -6.60
N ALA A 88 14.79 -11.62 -7.39
CA ALA A 88 13.57 -11.31 -8.12
C ALA A 88 12.39 -10.96 -7.17
N GLN A 89 12.28 -11.61 -6.01
CA GLN A 89 11.28 -11.24 -5.01
C GLN A 89 11.57 -9.86 -4.39
N LYS A 90 12.84 -9.55 -4.10
CA LYS A 90 13.25 -8.24 -3.58
C LYS A 90 12.94 -7.11 -4.58
N GLU A 91 13.25 -7.32 -5.86
CA GLU A 91 12.97 -6.35 -6.94
C GLU A 91 11.46 -6.11 -7.13
N LEU A 92 10.65 -7.18 -7.08
CA LEU A 92 9.19 -7.04 -7.12
C LEU A 92 8.68 -6.14 -5.98
N LEU A 93 9.18 -6.34 -4.77
CA LEU A 93 8.83 -5.50 -3.63
C LEU A 93 9.34 -4.06 -3.76
N GLU A 94 10.45 -3.82 -4.47
CA GLU A 94 10.92 -2.47 -4.79
C GLU A 94 9.96 -1.73 -5.72
N VAL A 95 9.45 -2.42 -6.73
CA VAL A 95 8.44 -1.85 -7.64
C VAL A 95 7.17 -1.50 -6.86
N GLU A 96 6.67 -2.40 -6.00
CA GLU A 96 5.49 -2.11 -5.19
C GLU A 96 5.71 -0.99 -4.17
N LEU A 97 6.92 -0.88 -3.61
CA LEU A 97 7.29 0.21 -2.71
C LEU A 97 7.15 1.58 -3.40
N GLU A 98 7.64 1.70 -4.63
CA GLU A 98 7.53 2.95 -5.39
C GLU A 98 6.08 3.28 -5.74
N LYS A 99 5.26 2.28 -6.08
CA LYS A 99 3.82 2.47 -6.28
C LYS A 99 3.13 3.00 -5.01
N VAL A 100 3.42 2.39 -3.85
CA VAL A 100 2.86 2.81 -2.55
C VAL A 100 3.22 4.26 -2.21
N LYS A 101 4.48 4.66 -2.44
CA LYS A 101 4.92 6.05 -2.24
C LYS A 101 4.16 7.01 -3.14
N ALA A 102 3.98 6.65 -4.42
CA ALA A 102 3.34 7.48 -5.44
C ALA A 102 1.80 7.53 -5.37
N ALA A 103 1.14 6.60 -4.69
CA ALA A 103 -0.31 6.47 -4.69
C ALA A 103 -1.05 7.75 -4.21
N SER A 104 -2.16 8.11 -4.85
CA SER A 104 -3.06 9.16 -4.36
C SER A 104 -4.16 8.55 -3.47
N ILE A 105 -5.05 9.38 -2.91
CA ILE A 105 -6.25 8.91 -2.21
C ILE A 105 -7.08 8.01 -3.14
N ASP A 106 -7.22 8.40 -4.42
CA ASP A 106 -8.05 7.70 -5.39
C ASP A 106 -7.47 6.32 -5.77
N THR A 107 -6.15 6.21 -5.86
CA THR A 107 -5.48 4.95 -6.25
C THR A 107 -5.02 4.11 -5.06
N TRP A 108 -5.26 4.57 -3.83
CA TRP A 108 -4.71 3.96 -2.62
C TRP A 108 -5.19 2.52 -2.43
N ASN A 109 -6.50 2.28 -2.55
CA ASN A 109 -7.09 0.97 -2.30
C ASN A 109 -6.58 -0.11 -3.27
N GLU A 110 -6.42 0.24 -4.53
CA GLU A 110 -5.85 -0.67 -5.54
C GLU A 110 -4.36 -0.93 -5.27
N THR A 111 -3.62 0.13 -4.92
CA THR A 111 -2.18 0.03 -4.65
C THR A 111 -1.91 -0.83 -3.42
N VAL A 112 -2.65 -0.63 -2.32
CA VAL A 112 -2.45 -1.41 -1.09
C VAL A 112 -2.86 -2.87 -1.27
N ALA A 113 -3.89 -3.15 -2.08
CA ALA A 113 -4.28 -4.52 -2.41
C ALA A 113 -3.18 -5.24 -3.22
N SER A 114 -2.65 -4.58 -4.27
CA SER A 114 -1.52 -5.08 -5.07
C SER A 114 -0.29 -5.35 -4.21
N ALA A 115 0.08 -4.38 -3.37
CA ALA A 115 1.23 -4.50 -2.46
C ALA A 115 1.04 -5.64 -1.45
N SER A 116 -0.16 -5.79 -0.89
CA SER A 116 -0.45 -6.86 0.09
C SER A 116 -0.37 -8.26 -0.54
N GLN A 117 -0.85 -8.41 -1.77
CA GLN A 117 -0.71 -9.65 -2.53
C GLN A 117 0.77 -9.95 -2.80
N SER A 118 1.51 -8.95 -3.27
CA SER A 118 2.94 -9.05 -3.55
C SER A 118 3.78 -9.41 -2.32
N ILE A 119 3.49 -8.81 -1.16
CA ILE A 119 4.11 -9.17 0.13
C ILE A 119 3.83 -10.64 0.47
N THR A 120 2.58 -11.08 0.28
CA THR A 120 2.17 -12.46 0.60
C THR A 120 2.90 -13.46 -0.31
N ASP A 121 2.94 -13.19 -1.61
CA ASP A 121 3.64 -14.04 -2.57
C ASP A 121 5.15 -14.04 -2.35
N ALA A 122 5.75 -12.88 -2.09
CA ALA A 122 7.18 -12.77 -1.77
C ALA A 122 7.52 -13.59 -0.52
N ARG A 123 6.73 -13.47 0.57
CA ARG A 123 6.93 -14.27 1.79
C ARG A 123 6.84 -15.76 1.52
N ARG A 124 5.80 -16.19 0.79
CA ARG A 124 5.59 -17.61 0.46
C ARG A 124 6.77 -18.17 -0.32
N LYS A 125 7.13 -17.52 -1.44
CA LYS A 125 8.26 -17.95 -2.28
C LYS A 125 9.57 -17.93 -1.53
N THR A 126 9.80 -16.91 -0.70
CA THR A 126 11.03 -16.81 0.10
C THR A 126 11.13 -17.97 1.09
N ASN A 127 10.02 -18.32 1.77
CA ASN A 127 9.98 -19.47 2.67
C ASN A 127 10.17 -20.80 1.92
N GLU A 128 9.57 -20.97 0.74
CA GLU A 128 9.77 -22.14 -0.13
C GLU A 128 11.24 -22.27 -0.53
N ILE A 129 11.88 -21.17 -0.94
CA ILE A 129 13.31 -21.15 -1.30
C ILE A 129 14.17 -21.51 -0.08
N SER A 130 13.93 -20.88 1.09
CA SER A 130 14.68 -21.20 2.31
C SER A 130 14.55 -22.66 2.72
N LYS A 131 13.35 -23.24 2.56
CA LYS A 131 13.13 -24.66 2.82
C LYS A 131 13.94 -25.53 1.85
N ASN A 132 13.87 -25.25 0.55
CA ASN A 132 14.59 -26.01 -0.47
C ASN A 132 16.12 -25.92 -0.30
N VAL A 133 16.63 -24.74 0.09
CA VAL A 133 18.06 -24.55 0.40
C VAL A 133 18.46 -25.45 1.58
N ARG A 134 17.69 -25.44 2.68
CA ARG A 134 18.00 -26.29 3.84
C ARG A 134 17.98 -27.78 3.49
N GLU A 135 16.93 -28.24 2.82
CA GLU A 135 16.81 -29.65 2.41
C GLU A 135 17.93 -30.10 1.48
N MET A 136 18.48 -29.19 0.68
CA MET A 136 19.60 -29.45 -0.22
C MET A 136 20.92 -29.57 0.53
N LEU A 137 21.18 -28.67 1.48
CA LEU A 137 22.40 -28.68 2.29
C LEU A 137 22.42 -29.89 3.24
N ASP A 138 21.29 -30.22 3.86
CA ASP A 138 21.14 -31.40 4.72
C ASP A 138 21.35 -32.73 3.95
N ALA A 139 21.24 -32.72 2.62
CA ALA A 139 21.46 -33.90 1.77
C ALA A 139 22.92 -34.08 1.32
N GLU A 140 23.78 -33.08 1.54
CA GLU A 140 25.22 -33.14 1.23
C GLU A 140 26.10 -33.58 2.43
N GLU A 141 25.59 -33.48 3.66
CA GLU A 141 26.23 -34.02 4.88
C GLU A 141 26.08 -35.55 5.01
#